data_AF-X1VVQ4-F1
#
_entry.id   AF-X1VVQ4-F1
#
_cell.length_a   1.000
_cell.length_b   1.000
_cell.length_c   1.000
_cell.angle_alpha   90.00
_cell.angle_beta   90.00
_cell.angle_gamma   90.00
#
_symmetry.space_group_name_H-M   'P 1'
#
loop_
_entity.id
_entity.type
_entity.pdbx_description
1 polymer ?
#
loop_
_entity_poly.entity_id
_entity_poly.type
_entity_poly.pdbx_seq_one_letter_code
_entity_poly.pdbx_strand_id
1 'polypeptide(L)'
;QLSRILELSGNPIAVLENVEESEDIAVKPGAVWNIPEDAKAYLLDLLQGGGVGLHINYVDLLYRILHDISESPRAAFGGTARDLSGVALEIELQPLLQKVRRKRLIRTAVYNRRNSLVLKLLEKYQNERFGDIRLRVVWNPVLPRDLARLVSNEQSLVQSGIHSRRRAMDELGVEDPETEFDRWLEERKTILRMNKELNARSTKVERE
;
A
#
# COMPACT_ATOMS: atom_id res chain seq x y z
N GLN A 1 -16.07 -27.82 6.55
CA GLN A 1 -17.25 -28.22 5.74
C GLN A 1 -16.82 -28.75 4.37
N LEU A 2 -16.00 -28.06 3.59
CA LEU A 2 -15.46 -28.58 2.32
C LEU A 2 -14.70 -29.92 2.45
N SER A 3 -13.87 -30.14 3.49
CA SER A 3 -13.19 -31.44 3.61
C SER A 3 -14.16 -32.60 3.81
N ARG A 4 -15.30 -32.38 4.48
CA ARG A 4 -16.36 -33.38 4.66
C ARG A 4 -17.13 -33.66 3.36
N ILE A 5 -17.31 -32.64 2.52
CA ILE A 5 -17.87 -32.80 1.17
C ILE A 5 -16.91 -33.59 0.28
N LEU A 6 -15.60 -33.33 0.37
CA LEU A 6 -14.57 -34.10 -0.35
C LEU A 6 -14.48 -35.55 0.13
N GLU A 7 -14.57 -35.80 1.44
CA GLU A 7 -14.61 -37.15 2.01
C GLU A 7 -15.84 -37.93 1.53
N LEU A 8 -17.01 -37.31 1.48
CA LEU A 8 -18.25 -37.92 0.99
C LEU A 8 -18.25 -38.14 -0.53
N SER A 9 -17.59 -37.28 -1.29
CA SER A 9 -17.37 -37.50 -2.74
C SER A 9 -16.42 -38.68 -3.00
N GLY A 10 -15.44 -38.91 -2.12
CA GLY A 10 -14.55 -40.07 -2.19
C GLY A 10 -15.26 -41.41 -1.92
N ASN A 11 -16.45 -41.40 -1.32
CA ASN A 11 -17.29 -42.57 -1.10
C ASN A 11 -18.78 -42.21 -1.35
N PRO A 12 -19.20 -42.11 -2.63
CA PRO A 12 -20.54 -41.63 -2.97
C PRO A 12 -21.61 -42.60 -2.46
N ILE A 13 -22.70 -42.03 -1.95
CA ILE A 13 -23.84 -42.81 -1.45
C ILE A 13 -24.64 -43.29 -2.67
N ALA A 14 -24.85 -44.60 -2.79
CA ALA A 14 -25.74 -45.16 -3.79
C ALA A 14 -27.19 -45.01 -3.32
N VAL A 15 -28.03 -44.42 -4.16
CA VAL A 15 -29.46 -44.26 -3.92
C VAL A 15 -30.21 -45.22 -4.85
N LEU A 16 -31.08 -46.02 -4.26
CA LEU A 16 -31.97 -46.95 -4.97
C LEU A 16 -33.40 -46.49 -4.77
N GLU A 17 -34.11 -46.21 -5.87
CA GLU A 17 -35.52 -45.83 -5.87
C GLU A 17 -36.39 -47.01 -6.30
N ASN A 18 -37.56 -47.17 -5.66
CA ASN A 18 -38.55 -48.23 -5.91
C ASN A 18 -38.06 -49.67 -5.64
N VAL A 19 -37.25 -49.87 -4.59
CA VAL A 19 -36.87 -51.22 -4.13
C VAL A 19 -37.64 -51.53 -2.84
N GLU A 20 -38.59 -52.46 -2.89
CA GLU A 20 -39.47 -52.78 -1.75
C GLU A 20 -38.82 -53.72 -0.72
N GLU A 21 -37.95 -54.64 -1.16
CA GLU A 21 -37.20 -55.54 -0.28
C GLU A 21 -35.78 -55.72 -0.80
N SER A 22 -34.79 -55.45 0.04
CA SER A 22 -33.40 -55.79 -0.26
C SER A 22 -32.63 -56.10 1.01
N GLU A 23 -32.53 -57.39 1.33
CA GLU A 23 -31.51 -57.91 2.23
C GLU A 23 -30.24 -58.19 1.41
N ASP A 24 -29.08 -57.78 1.92
CA ASP A 24 -27.73 -58.02 1.36
C ASP A 24 -27.25 -57.25 0.11
N ILE A 25 -27.53 -55.93 0.01
CA ILE A 25 -26.75 -55.06 -0.92
C ILE A 25 -25.35 -54.82 -0.34
N ALA A 26 -24.43 -55.75 -0.60
CA ALA A 26 -23.03 -55.57 -0.28
C ALA A 26 -22.38 -54.60 -1.28
N VAL A 27 -22.11 -53.36 -0.85
CA VAL A 27 -21.33 -52.39 -1.62
C VAL A 27 -19.85 -52.82 -1.57
N LYS A 28 -19.40 -53.60 -2.57
CA LYS A 28 -18.00 -54.03 -2.74
C LYS A 28 -17.55 -53.75 -4.19
N PRO A 29 -16.25 -53.45 -4.41
CA PRO A 29 -15.71 -53.31 -5.76
C PRO A 29 -15.99 -54.57 -6.61
N GLY A 30 -16.67 -54.40 -7.75
CA GLY A 30 -17.04 -55.50 -8.64
C GLY A 30 -18.35 -56.22 -8.32
N ALA A 31 -19.12 -55.76 -7.33
CA ALA A 31 -20.46 -56.27 -7.07
C ALA A 31 -21.44 -55.83 -8.19
N VAL A 32 -22.22 -56.78 -8.71
CA VAL A 32 -23.27 -56.53 -9.71
C VAL A 32 -24.61 -56.56 -8.99
N TRP A 33 -25.43 -55.52 -9.19
CA TRP A 33 -26.78 -55.44 -8.62
C TRP A 33 -27.81 -55.77 -9.69
N ASN A 34 -28.73 -56.69 -9.37
CA ASN A 34 -29.90 -56.95 -10.19
C ASN A 34 -31.05 -56.11 -9.66
N ILE A 35 -31.49 -55.14 -10.46
CA ILE A 35 -32.51 -54.16 -10.08
C ILE A 35 -33.74 -54.41 -10.96
N PRO A 36 -34.98 -54.36 -10.42
CA PRO A 36 -36.21 -54.43 -11.20
C PRO A 36 -36.28 -53.40 -12.34
N GLU A 37 -37.04 -53.68 -13.41
CA GLU A 37 -37.14 -52.79 -14.59
C GLU A 37 -37.73 -51.40 -14.26
N ASP A 38 -38.49 -51.28 -13.18
CA ASP A 38 -39.13 -50.05 -12.69
C ASP A 38 -38.31 -49.31 -11.61
N ALA A 39 -37.17 -49.87 -11.20
CA ALA A 39 -36.30 -49.31 -10.18
C ALA A 39 -35.06 -48.60 -10.78
N LYS A 40 -34.58 -47.58 -10.08
CA LYS A 40 -33.44 -46.74 -10.52
C LYS A 40 -32.33 -46.76 -9.50
N ALA A 41 -31.10 -46.85 -9.97
CA ALA A 41 -29.89 -46.65 -9.18
C ALA A 41 -29.11 -45.45 -9.70
N TYR A 42 -28.76 -44.53 -8.81
CA TYR A 42 -27.82 -43.46 -9.11
C TYR A 42 -26.92 -43.18 -7.91
N LEU A 43 -25.76 -42.60 -8.18
CA LEU A 43 -24.86 -42.13 -7.15
C LEU A 43 -25.27 -40.70 -6.76
N LEU A 44 -25.45 -40.47 -5.46
CA LEU A 44 -25.59 -39.13 -4.92
C LEU A 44 -24.23 -38.45 -4.95
N ASP A 45 -23.96 -37.71 -6.03
CA ASP A 45 -22.78 -36.89 -6.12
C ASP A 45 -23.08 -35.47 -5.59
N LEU A 46 -22.58 -35.18 -4.39
CA LEU A 46 -22.70 -33.87 -3.76
C LEU A 46 -21.91 -32.77 -4.53
N LEU A 47 -21.05 -33.15 -5.47
CA LEU A 47 -20.32 -32.23 -6.34
C LEU A 47 -21.09 -31.86 -7.62
N GLN A 48 -22.06 -32.68 -8.04
CA GLN A 48 -22.71 -32.58 -9.36
C GLN A 48 -23.57 -31.32 -9.59
N GLY A 49 -23.68 -30.42 -8.60
CA GLY A 49 -24.42 -29.15 -8.70
C GLY A 49 -23.58 -27.89 -8.53
N GLY A 50 -22.24 -27.98 -8.52
CA GLY A 50 -21.37 -26.81 -8.36
C GLY A 50 -21.33 -26.23 -6.93
N GLY A 51 -21.76 -26.99 -5.91
CA GLY A 51 -21.75 -26.57 -4.51
C GLY A 51 -20.36 -26.18 -3.99
N VAL A 52 -19.29 -26.79 -4.52
CA VAL A 52 -17.91 -26.39 -4.25
C VAL A 52 -17.62 -24.98 -4.75
N GLY A 53 -18.16 -24.60 -5.91
CA GLY A 53 -18.03 -23.25 -6.46
C GLY A 53 -18.62 -22.18 -5.54
N LEU A 54 -19.77 -22.46 -4.90
CA LEU A 54 -20.36 -21.57 -3.90
C LEU A 54 -19.44 -21.36 -2.70
N HIS A 55 -18.80 -22.43 -2.21
CA HIS A 55 -17.86 -22.33 -1.09
C HIS A 55 -16.58 -21.57 -1.48
N ILE A 56 -16.05 -21.76 -2.69
CA ILE A 56 -14.91 -20.99 -3.20
C ILE A 56 -15.29 -19.50 -3.27
N ASN A 57 -16.42 -19.17 -3.87
CA ASN A 57 -16.91 -17.79 -3.95
C ASN A 57 -17.11 -17.15 -2.56
N TYR A 58 -17.60 -17.93 -1.59
CA TYR A 58 -17.74 -17.47 -0.22
C TYR A 58 -16.39 -17.19 0.45
N VAL A 59 -15.40 -18.07 0.27
CA VAL A 59 -14.03 -17.86 0.77
C VAL A 59 -13.40 -16.63 0.12
N ASP A 60 -13.58 -16.44 -1.19
CA ASP A 60 -13.09 -15.25 -1.90
C ASP A 60 -13.75 -13.96 -1.37
N LEU A 61 -15.04 -13.99 -1.06
CA LEU A 61 -15.73 -12.87 -0.42
C LEU A 61 -15.15 -12.57 0.97
N LEU A 62 -14.92 -13.59 1.78
CA LEU A 62 -14.28 -13.43 3.10
C LEU A 62 -12.87 -12.84 2.98
N TYR A 63 -12.07 -13.29 2.01
CA TYR A 63 -10.76 -12.70 1.75
C TYR A 63 -10.87 -11.21 1.40
N ARG A 64 -11.81 -10.83 0.52
CA ARG A 64 -12.03 -9.42 0.17
C ARG A 64 -12.41 -8.58 1.40
N ILE A 65 -13.36 -9.04 2.20
CA ILE A 65 -13.77 -8.36 3.44
C ILE A 65 -12.59 -8.25 4.41
N LEU A 66 -11.78 -9.30 4.53
CA LEU A 66 -10.62 -9.30 5.41
C LEU A 66 -9.62 -8.22 4.99
N HIS A 67 -9.33 -8.07 3.69
CA HIS A 67 -8.47 -7.00 3.18
C HIS A 67 -9.01 -5.61 3.51
N ASP A 68 -10.32 -5.40 3.35
CA ASP A 68 -10.97 -4.12 3.60
C ASP A 68 -10.94 -3.77 5.09
N ILE A 69 -11.23 -4.72 5.99
CA ILE A 69 -11.21 -4.53 7.44
C ILE A 69 -9.79 -4.38 7.99
N SER A 70 -8.85 -5.20 7.51
CA SER A 70 -7.47 -5.15 7.99
C SER A 70 -6.70 -3.94 7.49
N GLU A 71 -7.25 -3.27 6.47
CA GLU A 71 -6.61 -2.19 5.70
C GLU A 71 -5.27 -2.66 5.13
N SER A 72 -5.22 -3.94 4.73
CA SER A 72 -4.03 -4.57 4.18
C SER A 72 -4.17 -4.67 2.66
N PRO A 73 -3.19 -4.14 1.90
CA PRO A 73 -3.16 -4.29 0.45
C PRO A 73 -3.27 -5.76 0.03
N ARG A 74 -3.90 -6.04 -1.10
CA ARG A 74 -3.99 -7.42 -1.64
C ARG A 74 -2.61 -7.97 -2.00
N ALA A 75 -1.70 -7.08 -2.39
CA ALA A 75 -0.28 -7.34 -2.59
C ALA A 75 0.41 -8.03 -1.40
N ALA A 76 0.00 -7.74 -0.16
CA ALA A 76 0.66 -8.24 1.04
C ALA A 76 0.61 -9.77 1.19
N PHE A 77 -0.32 -10.44 0.49
CA PHE A 77 -0.51 -11.89 0.55
C PHE A 77 -0.16 -12.58 -0.78
N GLY A 78 0.65 -11.94 -1.62
CA GLY A 78 1.08 -12.50 -2.91
C GLY A 78 0.06 -12.34 -4.04
N GLY A 79 -0.98 -11.52 -3.85
CA GLY A 79 -2.03 -11.28 -4.83
C GLY A 79 -1.67 -10.37 -6.01
N THR A 80 -0.42 -9.92 -6.16
CA THR A 80 -0.06 -8.95 -7.19
C THR A 80 0.37 -9.56 -8.51
N ALA A 81 -0.32 -9.15 -9.57
CA ALA A 81 0.13 -9.25 -10.96
C ALA A 81 1.54 -8.64 -11.09
N ARG A 82 2.43 -9.34 -11.80
CA ARG A 82 3.89 -9.09 -11.82
C ARG A 82 4.32 -7.76 -12.47
N ASP A 83 3.39 -6.95 -13.00
CA ASP A 83 3.69 -5.74 -13.79
C ASP A 83 2.77 -4.55 -13.45
N LEU A 84 2.64 -4.20 -12.17
CA LEU A 84 1.90 -2.99 -11.79
C LEU A 84 2.74 -1.73 -12.07
N SER A 85 2.17 -0.77 -12.80
CA SER A 85 2.75 0.57 -12.90
C SER A 85 2.84 1.23 -11.51
N GLY A 86 3.75 2.18 -11.31
CA GLY A 86 3.91 2.86 -10.01
C GLY A 86 2.61 3.50 -9.49
N VAL A 87 1.73 3.93 -10.39
CA VAL A 87 0.38 4.43 -10.06
C VAL A 87 -0.55 3.30 -9.61
N ALA A 88 -0.51 2.15 -10.28
CA ALA A 88 -1.31 1.00 -9.88
C ALA A 88 -0.87 0.45 -8.51
N LEU A 89 0.44 0.48 -8.23
CA LEU A 89 0.97 0.19 -6.90
C LEU A 89 0.49 1.20 -5.85
N GLU A 90 0.46 2.49 -6.17
CA GLU A 90 -0.09 3.52 -5.26
C GLU A 90 -1.58 3.32 -4.96
N ILE A 91 -2.37 2.86 -5.95
CA ILE A 91 -3.78 2.51 -5.78
C ILE A 91 -3.93 1.29 -4.86
N GLU A 92 -3.17 0.22 -5.09
CA GLU A 92 -3.17 -0.99 -4.24
C GLU A 92 -2.80 -0.66 -2.78
N LEU A 93 -1.89 0.28 -2.57
CA LEU A 93 -1.41 0.68 -1.25
C LEU A 93 -2.30 1.73 -0.55
N GLN A 94 -3.41 2.16 -1.15
CA GLN A 94 -4.31 3.16 -0.56
C GLN A 94 -4.79 2.80 0.86
N PRO A 95 -5.24 1.56 1.17
CA PRO A 95 -5.69 1.23 2.53
C PRO A 95 -4.59 1.45 3.58
N LEU A 96 -3.36 1.05 3.24
CA LEU A 96 -2.20 1.26 4.10
C LEU A 96 -1.89 2.75 4.28
N LEU A 97 -1.96 3.54 3.20
CA LEU A 97 -1.79 5.00 3.27
C LEU A 97 -2.80 5.66 4.20
N GLN A 98 -4.08 5.24 4.16
CA GLN A 98 -5.12 5.76 5.05
C GLN A 98 -4.86 5.39 6.53
N LYS A 99 -4.36 4.19 6.78
CA LYS A 99 -3.92 3.75 8.11
C LYS A 99 -2.76 4.59 8.62
N VAL A 100 -1.77 4.85 7.79
CA VAL A 100 -0.63 5.69 8.15
C VAL A 100 -1.08 7.14 8.39
N ARG A 101 -1.97 7.71 7.57
CA ARG A 101 -2.53 9.06 7.76
C ARG A 101 -3.22 9.20 9.12
N ARG A 102 -4.11 8.27 9.50
CA ARG A 102 -4.75 8.29 10.83
C ARG A 102 -3.73 8.20 11.96
N LYS A 103 -2.75 7.28 11.86
CA LYS A 103 -1.70 7.16 12.86
C LYS A 103 -0.84 8.43 12.97
N ARG A 104 -0.52 9.08 11.85
CA ARG A 104 0.21 10.36 11.83
C ARG A 104 -0.60 11.46 12.47
N LEU A 105 -1.90 11.59 12.18
CA LEU A 105 -2.76 12.60 12.80
C LEU A 105 -2.77 12.49 14.32
N ILE A 106 -3.01 11.28 14.85
CA ILE A 106 -3.01 11.02 16.29
C ILE A 106 -1.62 11.30 16.89
N ARG A 107 -0.56 10.82 16.26
CA ARG A 107 0.82 10.99 16.77
C ARG A 107 1.31 12.42 16.68
N THR A 108 0.93 13.19 15.67
CA THR A 108 1.29 14.62 15.56
C THR A 108 0.79 15.38 16.78
N ALA A 109 -0.47 15.17 17.17
CA ALA A 109 -1.04 15.81 18.36
C ALA A 109 -0.27 15.41 19.64
N VAL A 110 0.04 14.12 19.79
CA VAL A 110 0.79 13.60 20.95
C VAL A 110 2.21 14.15 20.99
N TYR A 111 2.92 14.20 19.86
CA TYR A 111 4.29 14.71 19.80
C TYR A 111 4.35 16.22 20.04
N ASN A 112 3.41 16.99 19.51
CA ASN A 112 3.29 18.41 19.83
C ASN A 112 3.04 18.62 21.32
N ARG A 113 2.15 17.81 21.93
CA ARG A 113 1.91 17.88 23.38
C ARG A 113 3.16 17.54 24.17
N ARG A 114 3.86 16.45 23.83
CA ARG A 114 5.12 16.05 24.47
C ARG A 114 6.15 17.15 24.39
N ASN A 115 6.37 17.71 23.19
CA ASN A 115 7.34 18.77 22.98
C ASN A 115 6.98 20.03 23.78
N SER A 116 5.70 20.39 23.86
CA SER A 116 5.26 21.51 24.71
C SER A 116 5.58 21.30 26.20
N LEU A 117 5.50 20.05 26.70
CA LEU A 117 5.84 19.72 28.08
C LEU A 117 7.35 19.75 28.30
N VAL A 118 8.14 19.25 27.35
CA VAL A 118 9.59 19.31 27.39
C VAL A 118 10.07 20.76 27.44
N LEU A 119 9.52 21.64 26.59
CA LEU A 119 9.85 23.06 26.61
C LEU A 119 9.49 23.71 27.94
N LYS A 120 8.30 23.45 28.51
CA LYS A 120 7.92 23.96 29.84
C LYS A 120 8.85 23.50 30.96
N LEU A 121 9.31 22.26 30.91
CA LEU A 121 10.30 21.77 31.88
C LEU A 121 11.63 22.50 31.70
N LEU A 122 12.06 22.69 30.46
CA LEU A 122 13.31 23.37 30.14
C LEU A 122 13.27 24.84 30.58
N GLU A 123 12.15 25.55 30.39
CA GLU A 123 11.93 26.91 30.93
C GLU A 123 12.07 26.94 32.46
N LYS A 124 11.51 25.94 33.15
CA LYS A 124 11.55 25.87 34.61
C LYS A 124 12.97 25.63 35.15
N TYR A 125 13.78 24.83 34.47
CA TYR A 125 15.11 24.42 34.97
C TYR A 125 16.27 25.26 34.44
N GLN A 126 16.16 25.87 33.25
CA GLN A 126 17.23 26.69 32.67
C GLN A 126 16.97 28.20 32.79
N ASN A 127 15.81 28.63 33.32
CA ASN A 127 15.43 30.04 33.44
C ASN A 127 15.37 30.80 32.09
N GLU A 128 15.40 30.10 30.97
CA GLU A 128 15.19 30.66 29.64
C GLU A 128 13.70 30.66 29.31
N ARG A 129 13.21 31.67 28.59
CA ARG A 129 11.82 31.73 28.12
C ARG A 129 11.80 31.56 26.61
N PHE A 130 11.08 30.55 26.14
CA PHE A 130 11.05 30.19 24.72
C PHE A 130 9.89 30.87 23.96
N GLY A 131 8.99 31.56 24.66
CA GLY A 131 7.90 32.31 24.03
C GLY A 131 6.87 31.39 23.35
N ASP A 132 6.12 31.93 22.37
CA ASP A 132 5.10 31.18 21.64
C ASP A 132 5.72 30.40 20.47
N ILE A 133 6.30 29.24 20.75
CA ILE A 133 6.89 28.36 19.73
C ILE A 133 5.80 27.55 19.02
N ARG A 134 5.73 27.70 17.69
CA ARG A 134 4.95 26.82 16.83
C ARG A 134 5.74 25.57 16.47
N LEU A 135 5.38 24.46 17.10
CA LEU A 135 5.97 23.16 16.83
C LEU A 135 5.32 22.52 15.59
N ARG A 136 6.15 22.07 14.64
CA ARG A 136 5.74 21.33 13.44
C ARG A 136 6.36 19.93 13.49
N VAL A 137 5.53 18.89 13.38
CA VAL A 137 6.01 17.51 13.19
C VAL A 137 6.08 17.25 11.70
N VAL A 138 7.28 16.94 11.20
CA VAL A 138 7.53 16.56 9.81
C VAL A 138 7.52 15.03 9.71
N TRP A 139 6.80 14.51 8.72
CA TRP A 139 6.73 13.08 8.44
C TRP A 139 7.21 12.81 7.02
N ASN A 140 8.19 11.92 6.87
CA ASN A 140 8.69 11.52 5.55
C ASN A 140 7.58 10.88 4.69
N PRO A 141 7.68 10.92 3.34
CA PRO A 141 6.73 10.22 2.48
C PRO A 141 6.68 8.72 2.80
N VAL A 142 5.50 8.11 2.68
CA VAL A 142 5.28 6.68 3.01
C VAL A 142 5.71 5.78 1.88
N LEU A 143 5.44 6.21 0.64
CA LEU A 143 5.81 5.50 -0.57
C LEU A 143 7.00 6.20 -1.22
N PRO A 144 7.89 5.46 -1.89
CA PRO A 144 8.85 6.05 -2.82
C PRO A 144 8.08 6.87 -3.84
N ARG A 145 8.24 8.20 -3.81
CA ARG A 145 7.70 9.07 -4.85
C ARG A 145 8.56 8.87 -6.09
N ASP A 146 7.94 9.03 -7.27
CA ASP A 146 8.71 9.31 -8.48
C ASP A 146 9.35 10.70 -8.31
N LEU A 147 10.58 10.70 -7.76
CA LEU A 147 11.36 11.90 -7.51
C LEU A 147 11.58 12.69 -8.81
N ALA A 148 11.69 12.02 -9.95
CA ALA A 148 11.90 12.69 -11.23
C ALA A 148 10.68 13.56 -11.60
N ARG A 149 9.47 13.03 -11.42
CA ARG A 149 8.25 13.81 -11.66
C ARG A 149 8.08 14.96 -10.66
N LEU A 150 8.37 14.71 -9.38
CA LEU A 150 8.30 15.73 -8.33
C LEU A 150 9.27 16.90 -8.62
N VAL A 151 10.52 16.59 -8.96
CA VAL A 151 11.55 17.57 -9.30
C VAL A 151 11.17 18.39 -10.53
N SER A 152 10.66 17.75 -11.58
CA SER A 152 10.21 18.45 -12.80
C SER A 152 9.07 19.45 -12.53
N ASN A 153 8.10 19.04 -11.71
CA ASN A 153 7.00 19.90 -11.29
C ASN A 153 7.50 21.08 -10.45
N GLU A 154 8.32 20.83 -9.43
CA GLU A 154 8.88 21.89 -8.59
C GLU A 154 9.78 22.85 -9.38
N GLN A 155 10.56 22.35 -10.35
CA GLN A 155 11.35 23.19 -11.25
C GLN A 155 10.45 24.17 -12.01
N SER A 156 9.32 23.69 -12.54
CA SER A 156 8.35 24.51 -13.28
C SER A 156 7.64 25.53 -12.36
N LEU A 157 7.32 25.15 -11.13
CA LEU A 157 6.72 26.04 -10.12
C LEU A 157 7.68 27.13 -9.64
N VAL A 158 8.97 26.82 -9.53
CA VAL A 158 10.02 27.80 -9.21
C VAL A 158 10.28 28.72 -10.39
N GLN A 159 10.33 28.21 -11.62
CA GLN A 159 10.52 29.02 -12.83
C GLN A 159 9.37 30.00 -13.08
N SER A 160 8.14 29.59 -12.80
CA SER A 160 6.95 30.44 -12.88
C SER A 160 6.79 31.42 -11.70
N GLY A 161 7.65 31.31 -10.68
CA GLY A 161 7.63 32.20 -9.51
C GLY A 161 6.54 31.89 -8.49
N ILE A 162 5.84 30.76 -8.62
CA ILE A 162 4.77 30.35 -7.70
C ILE A 162 5.38 29.82 -6.39
N HIS A 163 6.46 29.05 -6.49
CA HIS A 163 7.20 28.53 -5.34
C HIS A 163 8.55 29.23 -5.16
N SER A 164 8.91 29.50 -3.91
CA SER A 164 10.28 29.87 -3.57
C SER A 164 11.18 28.64 -3.61
N ARG A 165 12.48 28.84 -3.89
CA ARG A 165 13.45 27.74 -3.89
C ARG A 165 13.54 27.01 -2.54
N ARG A 166 13.42 27.75 -1.42
CA ARG A 166 13.34 27.17 -0.06
C ARG A 166 12.14 26.27 0.10
N ARG A 167 10.97 26.72 -0.35
CA ARG A 167 9.73 25.91 -0.28
C ARG A 167 9.83 24.67 -1.16
N ALA A 168 10.42 24.79 -2.35
CA ALA A 168 10.68 23.64 -3.21
C ALA A 168 11.63 22.63 -2.55
N MET A 169 12.69 23.09 -1.87
CA MET A 169 13.61 22.22 -1.11
C MET A 169 12.92 21.50 0.07
N ASP A 170 12.03 22.18 0.82
CA ASP A 170 11.21 21.56 1.87
C ASP A 170 10.29 20.47 1.27
N GLU A 171 9.65 20.75 0.13
CA GLU A 171 8.74 19.79 -0.52
C GLU A 171 9.47 18.60 -1.18
N LEU A 172 10.71 18.81 -1.63
CA LEU A 172 11.61 17.75 -2.10
C LEU A 172 12.18 16.90 -0.95
N GLY A 173 12.05 17.36 0.30
CA GLY A 173 12.49 16.62 1.48
C GLY A 173 13.98 16.77 1.80
N VAL A 174 14.59 17.90 1.44
CA VAL A 174 15.95 18.24 1.87
C VAL A 174 15.96 18.41 3.40
N GLU A 175 16.92 17.79 4.09
CA GLU A 175 16.97 17.77 5.57
C GLU A 175 17.05 19.16 6.20
N ASP A 176 17.81 20.08 5.57
CA ASP A 176 17.92 21.47 5.98
C ASP A 176 17.87 22.42 4.76
N PRO A 177 16.67 22.89 4.37
CA PRO A 177 16.49 23.79 3.24
C PRO A 177 17.21 25.14 3.38
N GLU A 178 17.45 25.59 4.62
CA GLU A 178 18.06 26.89 4.90
C GLU A 178 19.57 26.83 4.59
N THR A 179 20.26 25.86 5.19
CA THR A 179 21.70 25.66 4.95
C THR A 179 22.00 25.35 3.49
N GLU A 180 21.15 24.56 2.83
CA GLU A 180 21.35 24.22 1.43
C GLU A 180 21.15 25.42 0.50
N PHE A 181 20.19 26.29 0.82
CA PHE A 181 20.01 27.54 0.08
C PHE A 181 21.18 28.50 0.25
N ASP A 182 21.77 28.58 1.45
CA ASP A 182 22.93 29.42 1.71
C ASP A 182 24.17 28.90 0.96
N ARG A 183 24.40 27.59 0.93
CA ARG A 183 25.44 26.97 0.09
C ARG A 183 25.24 27.32 -1.38
N TRP A 184 24.01 27.20 -1.88
CA TRP A 184 23.68 27.57 -3.25
C TRP A 184 23.94 29.05 -3.55
N LEU A 185 23.66 29.96 -2.61
CA LEU A 185 23.99 31.38 -2.77
C LEU A 185 25.49 31.62 -2.89
N GLU A 186 26.32 30.94 -2.08
CA GLU A 186 27.78 31.03 -2.15
C GLU A 186 28.34 30.48 -3.47
N GLU A 187 27.82 29.33 -3.93
CA GLU A 187 28.15 28.79 -5.25
C GLU A 187 27.77 29.79 -6.36
N ARG A 188 26.57 30.38 -6.26
CA ARG A 188 26.10 31.34 -7.26
C ARG A 188 26.94 32.61 -7.30
N LYS A 189 27.37 33.12 -6.13
CA LYS A 189 28.32 34.26 -6.05
C LYS A 189 29.64 33.92 -6.73
N THR A 190 30.16 32.71 -6.50
CA THR A 190 31.40 32.23 -7.09
C THR A 190 31.30 32.13 -8.61
N ILE A 191 30.22 31.53 -9.12
CA ILE A 191 29.95 31.42 -10.56
C ILE A 191 29.81 32.81 -11.21
N LEU A 192 29.11 33.74 -10.57
CA LEU A 192 28.96 35.10 -11.08
C LEU A 192 30.30 35.85 -11.13
N ARG A 193 31.18 35.62 -10.16
CA ARG A 193 32.55 36.18 -10.16
C ARG A 193 33.37 35.62 -11.31
N MET A 194 33.37 34.31 -11.50
CA MET A 194 34.06 33.65 -12.62
C MET A 194 33.54 34.13 -13.98
N ASN A 195 32.22 34.26 -14.14
CA ASN A 195 31.63 34.75 -15.39
C ASN A 195 32.00 36.22 -15.68
N LYS A 196 32.06 37.07 -14.66
CA LYS A 196 32.55 38.45 -14.82
C LYS A 196 34.01 38.49 -15.25
N GLU A 197 34.87 37.66 -14.65
CA GLU A 197 36.30 37.57 -15.00
C GLU A 197 36.52 37.01 -16.42
N LEU A 198 35.74 36.00 -16.82
CA LEU A 198 35.76 35.43 -18.18
C LEU A 198 35.28 36.43 -19.23
N ASN A 199 34.15 37.12 -18.98
CA ASN A 199 33.65 38.15 -19.89
C ASN A 199 34.62 39.33 -19.99
N ALA A 200 35.28 39.72 -18.89
CA ALA A 200 36.29 40.78 -18.93
C ALA A 200 37.54 40.37 -19.74
N ARG A 201 37.94 39.09 -19.69
CA ARG A 201 39.04 38.56 -20.50
C ARG A 201 38.68 38.44 -21.99
N SER A 202 37.47 38.00 -22.34
CA SER A 202 37.05 37.93 -23.74
C SER A 202 37.02 39.32 -24.40
N THR A 203 36.49 40.34 -23.71
CA THR A 203 36.52 41.73 -24.22
C THR A 203 37.93 42.34 -24.33
N LYS A 204 38.94 41.77 -23.66
CA LYS A 204 40.34 42.19 -23.83
C LYS A 204 40.99 41.52 -25.05
N VAL A 205 40.67 40.26 -25.33
CA VAL A 205 41.18 39.51 -26.49
C VAL A 205 40.58 40.02 -27.81
N GLU A 206 39.34 40.54 -27.81
CA GLU A 206 38.73 41.16 -29.01
C GLU A 206 39.21 42.60 -29.31
N ARG A 207 40.01 43.21 -28.42
CA ARG A 207 40.50 44.59 -28.56
C ARG A 207 42.00 44.69 -28.88
N GLU A 208 42.68 43.56 -29.01
CA GLU A 208 44.05 43.43 -29.56
C GLU A 208 43.98 42.91 -31.00
#